data_AF-A0A3S1GBA3-F1
#
_entry.id   AF-A0A3S1GBA3-F1
#
_cell.length_a   1.000
_cell.length_b   1.000
_cell.length_c   1.000
_cell.angle_alpha   90.00
_cell.angle_beta   90.00
_cell.angle_gamma   90.00
#
_symmetry.space_group_name_H-M   'P 1'
#
loop_
_entity.id
_entity.type
_entity.pdbx_description
1 polymer ?
#
loop_
_entity_poly.entity_id
_entity_poly.type
_entity_poly.pdbx_seq_one_letter_code
_entity_poly.pdbx_strand_id
1 'polypeptide(L)'
;NEAVGYVYPHRCWSCLVPCLIREDIVTDEIDGKLYTFAHELDRWTVVEAFADEYQGRPTPAMGRFSGKREWETLYHGWDLADAIKDLNFVRSDGKTLVPQPHLRFDDKEMWTLDDVRGHTLQSPLTLLREMSPADREKHLAEYRAGFTINACN
;
A
#
# COMPACT_ATOMS: atom_id res chain seq x y z
N ASN A 1 -8.48 -15.82 -5.05
CA ASN A 1 -8.75 -14.37 -5.19
C ASN A 1 -8.27 -13.73 -6.50
N GLU A 2 -7.31 -14.29 -7.25
CA GLU A 2 -6.89 -13.67 -8.53
C GLU A 2 -7.98 -13.60 -9.62
N ALA A 3 -9.02 -14.43 -9.53
CA ALA A 3 -10.07 -14.52 -10.56
C ALA A 3 -11.18 -13.44 -10.46
N VAL A 4 -11.24 -12.65 -9.39
CA VAL A 4 -12.36 -11.71 -9.17
C VAL A 4 -12.14 -10.33 -9.80
N GLY A 5 -11.02 -10.11 -10.50
CA GLY A 5 -10.72 -8.83 -11.15
C GLY A 5 -10.37 -7.68 -10.20
N TYR A 6 -10.24 -7.96 -8.89
CA TYR A 6 -9.83 -6.95 -7.91
C TYR A 6 -8.39 -6.52 -8.13
N VAL A 7 -8.16 -5.21 -8.17
CA VAL A 7 -6.83 -4.61 -8.25
C VAL A 7 -6.51 -3.92 -6.92
N TYR A 8 -5.46 -4.38 -6.25
CA TYR A 8 -5.01 -3.80 -4.99
C TYR A 8 -4.63 -2.32 -5.18
N PRO A 9 -5.06 -1.41 -4.28
CA PRO A 9 -4.83 0.01 -4.45
C PRO A 9 -3.37 0.40 -4.22
N HIS A 10 -2.92 1.46 -4.90
CA HIS A 10 -1.71 2.17 -4.49
C HIS A 10 -1.91 2.84 -3.12
N ARG A 11 -0.84 3.19 -2.41
CA ARG A 11 -0.91 3.90 -1.14
C ARG A 11 -0.39 5.33 -1.28
N CYS A 12 -1.08 6.29 -0.67
CA CYS A 12 -0.62 7.66 -0.62
C CYS A 12 0.57 7.80 0.32
N TRP A 13 1.69 8.33 -0.18
CA TRP A 13 2.86 8.58 0.64
C TRP A 13 2.62 9.66 1.71
N SER A 14 1.74 10.64 1.45
CA SER A 14 1.42 11.70 2.41
C SER A 14 0.68 11.14 3.63
N CYS A 15 -0.56 10.67 3.42
CA CYS A 15 -1.50 10.30 4.48
C CYS A 15 -1.52 8.81 4.83
N LEU A 16 -0.80 7.97 4.08
CA LEU A 16 -0.76 6.51 4.24
C LEU A 16 -2.10 5.80 4.02
N VAL A 17 -3.10 6.46 3.43
CA VAL A 17 -4.38 5.87 3.05
C VAL A 17 -4.29 5.28 1.62
N PRO A 18 -5.00 4.19 1.31
CA PRO A 18 -5.08 3.70 -0.06
C PRO A 18 -5.68 4.73 -1.03
N CYS A 19 -5.13 4.85 -2.23
CA CYS A 19 -5.59 5.71 -3.32
C CYS A 19 -6.88 5.15 -3.96
N LEU A 20 -7.99 5.22 -3.23
CA LEU A 20 -9.26 4.60 -3.61
C LEU A 20 -10.02 5.38 -4.70
N ILE A 21 -9.93 6.70 -4.70
CA ILE A 21 -10.39 7.52 -5.84
C ILE A 21 -9.25 7.45 -6.87
N ARG A 22 -9.44 6.63 -7.89
CA ARG A 22 -8.36 6.20 -8.76
C ARG A 22 -7.97 7.29 -9.73
N GLU A 23 -8.93 8.09 -10.16
CA GLU A 23 -8.81 9.21 -11.07
C GLU A 23 -7.90 10.31 -10.50
N ASP A 24 -7.91 10.49 -9.18
CA ASP A 24 -7.17 11.53 -8.46
C ASP A 24 -5.70 11.16 -8.18
N ILE A 25 -5.29 9.92 -8.49
CA ILE A 25 -3.92 9.49 -8.22
C ILE A 25 -2.92 10.31 -9.02
N VAL A 26 -1.92 10.84 -8.31
CA VAL A 26 -0.76 11.49 -8.90
C VAL A 26 0.52 10.84 -8.39
N THR A 27 1.61 11.05 -9.12
CA THR A 27 2.94 10.58 -8.73
C THR A 27 3.92 11.73 -8.79
N ASP A 28 4.91 11.72 -7.92
CA ASP A 28 6.01 12.68 -7.96
C ASP A 28 7.27 12.07 -7.36
N GLU A 29 8.41 12.73 -7.54
CA GLU A 29 9.70 12.28 -7.04
C GLU A 29 10.16 13.09 -5.84
N ILE A 30 10.68 12.39 -4.82
CA ILE A 30 11.35 12.99 -3.68
C ILE A 30 12.72 12.33 -3.57
N ASP A 31 13.78 13.14 -3.65
CA ASP A 31 15.18 12.69 -3.63
C ASP A 31 15.47 11.58 -4.66
N GLY A 32 14.94 11.74 -5.89
CA GLY A 32 15.12 10.80 -7.00
C GLY A 32 14.35 9.48 -6.85
N LYS A 33 13.40 9.39 -5.92
CA LYS A 33 12.53 8.22 -5.76
C LYS A 33 11.09 8.61 -6.04
N LEU A 34 10.44 7.82 -6.90
CA LEU A 34 9.01 7.96 -7.19
C LEU A 34 8.15 7.63 -5.97
N TYR A 35 7.07 8.38 -5.75
CA TYR A 35 6.02 8.13 -4.78
C TYR A 35 4.63 8.30 -5.41
N THR A 36 3.62 7.65 -4.82
CA THR A 36 2.21 7.77 -5.18
C THR A 36 1.47 8.65 -4.17
N PHE A 37 0.52 9.44 -4.63
CA PHE A 37 -0.31 10.32 -3.81
C PHE A 37 -1.78 10.13 -4.19
N ALA A 38 -2.67 10.13 -3.20
CA ALA A 38 -4.10 9.96 -3.43
C ALA A 38 -4.76 11.18 -4.10
N HIS A 39 -4.14 12.36 -3.99
CA HIS A 39 -4.64 13.59 -4.56
C HIS A 39 -3.51 14.60 -4.76
N GLU A 40 -3.71 15.60 -5.62
CA GLU A 40 -2.76 16.69 -5.88
C GLU A 40 -2.37 17.45 -4.60
N LEU A 41 -3.31 17.63 -3.67
CA LEU A 41 -3.04 18.28 -2.38
C LEU A 41 -2.10 17.46 -1.49
N ASP A 42 -2.19 16.12 -1.54
CA ASP A 42 -1.25 15.25 -0.85
C ASP A 42 0.14 15.38 -1.44
N ARG A 43 0.25 15.39 -2.78
CA ARG A 43 1.52 15.63 -3.49
C ARG A 43 2.14 16.97 -3.08
N TRP A 44 1.36 18.04 -3.20
CA TRP A 44 1.76 19.40 -2.85
C TRP A 44 2.26 19.51 -1.41
N THR A 45 1.56 18.87 -0.47
CA THR A 45 1.94 18.87 0.94
C THR A 45 3.36 18.33 1.13
N VAL A 46 3.71 17.23 0.47
CA VAL A 46 5.02 16.59 0.65
C VAL A 46 6.12 17.26 -0.17
N VAL A 47 5.82 17.60 -1.42
CA VAL A 47 6.82 18.05 -2.39
C VAL A 47 7.11 19.54 -2.25
N GLU A 48 6.11 20.34 -1.89
CA GLU A 48 6.24 21.80 -1.81
C GLU A 48 6.13 22.30 -0.36
N ALA A 49 5.01 22.02 0.31
CA ALA A 49 4.72 22.64 1.61
C ALA A 49 5.71 22.20 2.70
N PHE A 50 6.15 20.95 2.66
CA PHE A 50 7.11 20.36 3.60
C PHE A 50 8.52 20.17 3.01
N ALA A 51 8.83 20.81 1.88
CA ALA A 51 10.20 20.90 1.38
C ALA A 51 11.11 21.67 2.37
N ASP A 52 12.43 21.63 2.16
CA ASP A 52 13.38 22.34 3.04
C ASP A 52 13.16 23.87 3.02
N GLU A 53 12.75 24.41 1.86
CA GLU A 53 12.35 25.79 1.68
C GLU A 53 10.93 25.87 1.10
N TYR A 54 10.12 26.78 1.64
CA TYR A 54 8.78 27.07 1.15
C TYR A 54 8.64 28.58 0.93
N GLN A 55 8.39 29.00 -0.32
CA GLN A 55 8.25 30.42 -0.68
C GLN A 55 9.45 31.30 -0.26
N GLY A 56 10.67 30.78 -0.41
CA GLY A 56 11.91 31.52 -0.14
C GLY A 56 12.25 31.67 1.35
N ARG A 57 11.59 30.92 2.24
CA ARG A 57 11.94 30.82 3.66
C ARG A 57 12.15 29.35 4.05
N PRO A 58 13.01 29.08 5.05
CA PRO A 58 13.09 27.75 5.63
C PRO A 58 11.71 27.29 6.13
N THR A 59 11.32 26.07 5.80
CA THR A 59 10.04 25.53 6.22
C THR A 59 10.02 25.35 7.74
N PRO A 60 9.10 26.01 8.47
CA PRO A 60 9.11 25.96 9.92
C PRO A 60 8.64 24.60 10.43
N ALA A 61 9.50 23.91 11.20
CA ALA A 61 9.27 22.80 12.15
C ALA A 61 8.38 21.59 11.76
N MET A 62 7.71 21.56 10.60
CA MET A 62 6.81 20.46 10.20
C MET A 62 7.59 19.21 9.77
N GLY A 63 8.84 19.38 9.34
CA GLY A 63 9.75 18.30 8.95
C GLY A 63 9.36 17.58 7.66
N ARG A 64 10.33 16.99 6.98
CA ARG A 64 10.10 16.17 5.79
C ARG A 64 9.54 14.80 6.18
N PHE A 65 8.52 14.37 5.46
CA PHE A 65 8.04 13.00 5.51
C PHE A 65 9.14 12.03 5.08
N SER A 66 9.59 11.21 6.00
CA SER A 66 10.76 10.35 5.82
C SER A 66 10.63 9.03 6.59
N GLY A 67 11.59 8.14 6.36
CA GLY A 67 11.67 6.85 7.05
C GLY A 67 10.81 5.75 6.44
N LYS A 68 10.62 4.69 7.23
CA LYS A 68 9.86 3.48 6.89
C LYS A 68 8.38 3.69 7.25
N ARG A 69 7.55 4.04 6.27
CA ARG A 69 6.17 4.49 6.53
C ARG A 69 5.09 3.51 6.09
N GLU A 70 5.22 2.94 4.89
CA GLU A 70 4.24 2.00 4.33
C GLU A 70 4.67 0.55 4.61
N TRP A 71 3.75 -0.24 5.13
CA TRP A 71 4.02 -1.62 5.52
C TRP A 71 4.22 -2.51 4.29
N GLU A 72 3.58 -2.20 3.16
CA GLU A 72 3.72 -2.99 1.94
C GLU A 72 5.16 -3.03 1.45
N THR A 73 5.88 -1.90 1.50
CA THR A 73 7.29 -1.84 1.11
C THR A 73 8.20 -2.51 2.13
N LEU A 74 7.83 -2.54 3.42
CA LEU A 74 8.59 -3.26 4.44
C LEU A 74 8.52 -4.78 4.27
N TYR A 75 7.35 -5.29 3.90
CA TYR A 75 7.08 -6.72 3.73
C TYR A 75 7.04 -7.13 2.26
N HIS A 76 7.59 -6.32 1.35
CA HIS A 76 7.62 -6.67 -0.07
C HIS A 76 8.41 -7.97 -0.28
N GLY A 77 7.77 -8.94 -0.94
CA GLY A 77 8.34 -10.27 -1.18
C GLY A 77 8.23 -11.24 -0.01
N TRP A 78 7.65 -10.83 1.13
CA TRP A 78 7.45 -11.73 2.27
C TRP A 78 6.23 -12.62 2.08
N ASP A 79 6.27 -13.82 2.67
CA ASP A 79 5.07 -14.62 2.86
C ASP A 79 4.13 -13.93 3.86
N LEU A 80 2.83 -13.92 3.56
CA LEU A 80 1.79 -13.28 4.36
C LEU A 80 1.73 -13.86 5.78
N ALA A 81 1.87 -15.18 5.93
CA ALA A 81 1.88 -15.82 7.24
C ALA A 81 3.08 -15.35 8.07
N ASP A 82 4.24 -15.18 7.45
CA ASP A 82 5.45 -14.74 8.12
C ASP A 82 5.37 -13.26 8.53
N ALA A 83 4.81 -12.39 7.67
CA ALA A 83 4.56 -10.98 8.02
C ALA A 83 3.52 -10.82 9.15
N ILE A 84 2.43 -11.59 9.13
CA ILE A 84 1.44 -11.62 10.21
C ILE A 84 2.09 -12.03 11.54
N LYS A 85 2.96 -13.05 11.50
CA LYS A 85 3.67 -13.53 12.68
C LYS A 85 4.65 -12.49 13.22
N ASP A 86 5.41 -11.83 12.34
CA ASP A 86 6.36 -10.77 12.71
C ASP A 86 5.65 -9.58 13.39
N LEU A 87 4.48 -9.19 12.86
CA LEU A 87 3.63 -8.14 13.42
C LEU A 87 2.86 -8.58 14.68
N ASN A 88 3.02 -9.84 15.11
CA ASN A 88 2.33 -10.43 16.26
C ASN A 88 0.80 -10.37 16.15
N PHE A 89 0.26 -10.55 14.94
CA PHE A 89 -1.19 -10.67 14.67
C PHE A 89 -1.70 -12.10 14.81
N VAL A 90 -1.12 -12.85 15.74
CA VAL A 90 -1.50 -14.21 16.12
C VAL A 90 -1.97 -14.23 17.57
N ARG A 91 -2.88 -15.15 17.90
CA ARG A 91 -3.35 -15.37 19.25
C ARG A 91 -2.26 -16.06 20.10
N SER A 92 -2.56 -16.26 21.39
CA SER A 92 -1.65 -16.87 22.36
C SER A 92 -1.24 -18.33 22.03
N ASP A 93 -1.97 -19.01 21.16
CA ASP A 93 -1.62 -20.35 20.66
C ASP A 93 -0.52 -20.33 19.58
N GLY A 94 -0.08 -19.14 19.16
CA GLY A 94 1.00 -18.93 18.21
C GLY A 94 0.66 -19.25 16.76
N LYS A 95 -0.61 -19.57 16.44
CA LYS A 95 -1.01 -19.97 15.08
C LYS A 95 -2.36 -19.41 14.61
N THR A 96 -3.31 -19.18 15.51
CA THR A 96 -4.64 -18.68 15.13
C THR A 96 -4.54 -17.19 14.87
N LEU A 97 -5.09 -16.73 13.74
CA LEU A 97 -5.03 -15.32 13.40
C LEU A 97 -5.91 -14.49 14.34
N VAL A 98 -5.40 -13.34 14.79
CA VAL A 98 -6.22 -12.30 15.42
C VAL A 98 -7.26 -11.76 14.41
N PRO A 99 -6.87 -11.33 13.18
CA PRO A 99 -7.85 -10.94 12.18
C PRO A 99 -8.61 -12.17 11.64
N GLN A 100 -9.92 -12.01 11.48
CA GLN A 100 -10.79 -13.03 10.90
C GLN A 100 -11.70 -12.38 9.86
N PRO A 101 -11.97 -13.05 8.73
CA PRO A 101 -12.86 -12.51 7.70
C PRO A 101 -14.35 -12.63 8.08
N HIS A 102 -14.66 -13.11 9.29
CA HIS A 102 -16.00 -13.31 9.82
C HIS A 102 -16.02 -13.19 11.34
N LEU A 103 -17.23 -13.11 11.91
CA LEU A 103 -17.48 -13.07 13.35
C LEU A 103 -17.89 -14.43 13.94
N ARG A 104 -17.51 -15.52 13.26
CA ARG A 104 -17.67 -16.88 13.77
C ARG A 104 -16.41 -17.30 14.50
N PHE A 105 -16.54 -17.67 15.77
CA PHE A 105 -15.41 -17.86 16.68
C PHE A 105 -15.27 -19.31 17.18
N ASP A 106 -15.99 -20.25 16.57
CA ASP A 106 -15.72 -21.67 16.77
C ASP A 106 -14.33 -22.00 16.21
N ASP A 107 -13.51 -22.73 16.98
CA ASP A 107 -12.12 -23.03 16.61
C ASP A 107 -11.96 -23.66 15.21
N LYS A 108 -12.97 -24.43 14.77
CA LYS A 108 -13.00 -25.07 13.45
C LYS A 108 -13.20 -24.10 12.27
N GLU A 109 -13.73 -22.91 12.52
CA GLU A 109 -13.97 -21.86 11.50
C GLU A 109 -12.87 -20.81 11.50
N MET A 110 -12.05 -20.77 12.54
CA MET A 110 -11.01 -19.77 12.73
C MET A 110 -9.84 -19.98 11.77
N TRP A 111 -9.50 -18.94 11.02
CA TRP A 111 -8.32 -18.94 10.17
C TRP A 111 -7.04 -18.93 11.00
N THR A 112 -6.04 -19.65 10.50
CA THR A 112 -4.72 -19.84 11.06
C THR A 112 -3.64 -19.36 10.09
N LEU A 113 -2.38 -19.36 10.54
CA LEU A 113 -1.23 -19.11 9.68
C LEU A 113 -1.16 -20.07 8.48
N ASP A 114 -1.67 -21.30 8.61
CA ASP A 114 -1.63 -22.29 7.52
C ASP A 114 -2.60 -21.92 6.39
N ASP A 115 -3.74 -21.30 6.72
CA ASP A 115 -4.76 -20.89 5.74
C ASP A 115 -4.30 -19.74 4.83
N VAL A 116 -3.29 -18.98 5.26
CA VAL A 116 -2.77 -17.81 4.53
C VAL A 116 -1.35 -18.00 3.99
N ARG A 117 -0.72 -19.14 4.29
CA ARG A 117 0.65 -19.45 3.86
C ARG A 117 0.73 -19.66 2.35
N GLY A 118 1.83 -19.23 1.77
CA GLY A 118 2.09 -19.30 0.32
C GLY A 118 1.63 -18.04 -0.44
N HIS A 119 0.99 -17.08 0.23
CA HIS A 119 0.64 -15.80 -0.38
C HIS A 119 1.77 -14.79 -0.17
N THR A 120 2.29 -14.22 -1.25
CA THR A 120 3.37 -13.23 -1.18
C THR A 120 2.82 -11.80 -1.17
N LEU A 121 3.28 -11.00 -0.22
CA LEU A 121 2.99 -9.57 -0.16
C LEU A 121 3.77 -8.82 -1.23
N GLN A 122 3.06 -7.98 -2.00
CA GLN A 122 3.62 -7.19 -3.08
C GLN A 122 3.37 -5.71 -2.82
N SER A 123 4.43 -4.88 -2.93
CA SER A 123 4.32 -3.44 -2.73
C SER A 123 3.96 -2.78 -4.06
N PRO A 124 2.79 -2.13 -4.17
CA PRO A 124 2.45 -1.38 -5.38
C PRO A 124 3.51 -0.33 -5.72
N LEU A 125 4.10 0.32 -4.70
CA LEU A 125 5.12 1.34 -4.91
C LEU A 125 6.45 0.75 -5.39
N THR A 126 6.87 -0.40 -4.84
CA THR A 126 8.11 -1.06 -5.29
C THR A 126 7.97 -1.54 -6.73
N LEU A 127 6.86 -2.23 -7.04
CA LEU A 127 6.57 -2.68 -8.40
C LEU A 127 6.49 -1.50 -9.39
N LEU A 128 5.87 -0.38 -9.00
CA LEU A 128 5.80 0.82 -9.85
C LEU A 128 7.17 1.44 -10.14
N ARG A 129 8.12 1.34 -9.20
CA ARG A 129 9.50 1.81 -9.36
C ARG A 129 10.33 0.91 -10.28
N GLU A 130 10.04 -0.39 -10.28
CA GLU A 130 10.70 -1.38 -11.14
C GLU A 130 10.25 -1.29 -12.61
N MET A 131 9.06 -0.75 -12.85
CA MET A 131 8.56 -0.50 -14.21
C MET A 131 9.43 0.52 -14.96
N SER A 132 9.56 0.29 -16.27
CA SER A 132 10.07 1.31 -17.20
C SER A 132 9.14 2.54 -17.20
N PRO A 133 9.61 3.74 -17.61
CA PRO A 133 8.75 4.92 -17.68
C PRO A 133 7.48 4.70 -18.51
N ALA A 134 7.58 3.99 -19.64
CA ALA A 134 6.45 3.71 -20.52
C ALA A 134 5.45 2.73 -19.87
N ASP A 135 5.94 1.65 -19.25
CA ASP A 135 5.08 0.69 -18.56
C ASP A 135 4.39 1.31 -17.35
N ARG A 136 5.09 2.20 -16.64
CA ARG A 136 4.54 2.95 -15.51
C ARG A 136 3.42 3.88 -15.94
N GLU A 137 3.61 4.65 -17.01
CA GLU A 137 2.59 5.54 -17.55
C GLU A 137 1.34 4.75 -17.93
N LYS A 138 1.53 3.64 -18.65
CA LYS A 138 0.45 2.72 -19.02
C LYS A 138 -0.27 2.17 -17.79
N HIS A 139 0.46 1.66 -16.80
CA HIS A 139 -0.10 1.12 -15.56
C HIS A 139 -0.93 2.16 -14.81
N LEU A 140 -0.45 3.40 -14.72
CA LEU A 140 -1.19 4.49 -14.05
C LEU A 140 -2.46 4.88 -14.82
N ALA A 141 -2.43 4.86 -16.15
CA ALA A 141 -3.61 5.09 -16.98
C ALA A 141 -4.65 3.98 -16.79
N GLU A 142 -4.23 2.71 -16.78
CA GLU A 142 -5.10 1.57 -16.51
C GLU A 142 -5.65 1.61 -15.07
N TYR A 143 -4.83 1.97 -14.09
CA TYR A 143 -5.26 2.13 -12.71
C TYR A 143 -6.37 3.17 -12.58
N ARG A 144 -6.20 4.34 -13.22
CA ARG A 144 -7.19 5.43 -13.27
C ARG A 144 -8.49 5.01 -13.97
N ALA A 145 -8.41 4.17 -14.99
CA ALA A 145 -9.60 3.65 -15.70
C ALA A 145 -10.46 2.73 -14.83
N GLY A 146 -9.94 2.26 -13.69
CA GLY A 146 -10.67 1.39 -12.76
C GLY A 146 -10.56 -0.09 -13.13
N PHE A 147 -11.40 -0.90 -12.50
CA PHE A 147 -11.47 -2.35 -12.70
C PHE A 147 -12.89 -2.84 -12.49
N THR A 148 -13.19 -4.01 -13.04
CA THR A 148 -14.48 -4.68 -12.86
C THR A 148 -14.32 -5.85 -11.91
N ILE A 149 -15.16 -5.93 -10.89
CA ILE A 149 -15.26 -7.11 -10.05
C ILE A 149 -16.09 -8.18 -10.75
N ASN A 150 -15.50 -9.35 -10.94
CA ASN A 150 -16.20 -10.54 -11.42
C ASN A 150 -16.92 -11.22 -10.26
N ALA A 151 -18.04 -11.88 -10.56
CA ALA A 151 -18.73 -12.70 -9.58
C ALA A 151 -17.84 -13.85 -9.08
N CYS A 152 -17.84 -14.08 -7.77
CA CYS A 152 -17.29 -15.31 -7.19
C CYS A 152 -18.28 -16.44 -7.48
N ASN A 153 -17.90 -17.41 -8.31
CA ASN A 153 -18.64 -18.66 -8.51
C ASN A 153 -18.19 -19.71 -7.50
#